data_AF-A0A6J6HWH7-F1
#
_entry.id   AF-A0A6J6HWH7-F1
#
_cell.length_a   1.000
_cell.length_b   1.000
_cell.length_c   1.000
_cell.angle_alpha   90.00
_cell.angle_beta   90.00
_cell.angle_gamma   90.00
#
_symmetry.space_group_name_H-M   'P 1'
#
loop_
_entity.id
_entity.type
_entity.pdbx_description
1 polymer ?
#
loop_
_entity_poly.entity_id
_entity_poly.type
_entity_poly.pdbx_seq_one_letter_code
_entity_poly.pdbx_strand_id
1 'polypeptide(L)'
;MANFYAKITGFDVVVAHNDKEGNPLWVELVDNGKTRIAFQRIKNYIKPTWPEGPIPQQAHLDFDVKDLNKAEAELLAIGAIKSPIQTSSNPEENFRVYFDPAGHPFCLVSI
;
A
#
# COMPACT_ATOMS: atom_id res chain seq x y z
N MET A 1 -7.92 0.18 3.57
CA MET A 1 -6.56 0.50 3.10
C MET A 1 -5.87 1.56 3.95
N ALA A 2 -6.52 2.66 4.33
CA ALA A 2 -5.90 3.69 5.20
C ALA A 2 -5.17 3.10 6.43
N ASN A 3 -5.82 2.24 7.23
CA ASN A 3 -5.17 1.60 8.39
C ASN A 3 -3.95 0.75 8.05
N PHE A 4 -3.88 0.16 6.84
CA PHE A 4 -2.72 -0.63 6.42
C PHE A 4 -1.52 0.29 6.17
N TYR A 5 -1.71 1.32 5.34
CA TYR A 5 -0.65 2.27 5.05
C TYR A 5 -0.27 3.14 6.26
N ALA A 6 -1.20 3.42 7.18
CA ALA A 6 -0.90 4.08 8.46
C ALA A 6 0.09 3.26 9.31
N LYS A 7 -0.01 1.92 9.31
CA LYS A 7 0.96 1.06 10.01
C LYS A 7 2.33 1.07 9.36
N ILE A 8 2.43 1.37 8.06
CA ILE A 8 3.70 1.49 7.34
C ILE A 8 4.34 2.86 7.60
N THR A 9 3.56 3.93 7.51
CA THR A 9 4.09 5.30 7.52
C THR A 9 4.07 5.96 8.89
N GLY A 10 3.28 5.44 9.83
CA GLY A 10 3.01 6.09 11.11
C GLY A 10 2.10 7.31 11.03
N PHE A 11 1.46 7.56 9.87
CA PHE A 11 0.59 8.72 9.68
C PHE A 11 -0.79 8.53 10.33
N ASP A 12 -1.40 9.63 10.75
CA ASP A 12 -2.71 9.64 11.40
C ASP A 12 -3.82 9.35 10.40
N VAL A 13 -4.80 8.53 10.78
CA VAL A 13 -5.97 8.21 9.97
C VAL A 13 -7.09 9.20 10.28
N VAL A 14 -7.52 9.97 9.27
CA VAL A 14 -8.61 10.95 9.39
C VAL A 14 -9.73 10.60 8.42
N VAL A 15 -10.97 10.49 8.92
CA VAL A 15 -12.15 10.37 8.05
C VAL A 15 -12.56 11.77 7.61
N ALA A 16 -12.29 12.11 6.35
CA ALA A 16 -12.63 13.43 5.81
C ALA A 16 -14.11 13.52 5.42
N HIS A 17 -14.66 12.44 4.84
CA HIS A 17 -16.05 12.39 4.39
C HIS A 17 -16.70 11.03 4.66
N ASN A 18 -17.96 11.06 5.09
CA ASN A 18 -18.85 9.90 5.22
C ASN A 18 -19.89 9.87 4.10
N ASP A 19 -20.43 8.69 3.80
CA ASP A 19 -21.64 8.53 2.98
C ASP A 19 -22.90 8.94 3.76
N LYS A 20 -24.07 8.79 3.12
CA LYS A 20 -25.37 9.14 3.73
C LYS A 20 -25.72 8.22 4.91
N GLU A 21 -25.16 7.03 4.95
CA GLU A 21 -25.34 6.02 5.98
C GLU A 21 -24.30 6.13 7.12
N GLY A 22 -23.40 7.12 7.07
CA GLY A 22 -22.39 7.37 8.10
C GLY A 22 -21.12 6.52 7.96
N ASN A 23 -20.94 5.78 6.87
CA ASN A 23 -19.72 5.02 6.63
C ASN A 23 -18.63 5.89 6.00
N PRO A 24 -17.35 5.65 6.31
CA PRO A 24 -16.24 6.35 5.66
C PRO A 24 -16.25 6.19 4.14
N LEU A 25 -16.32 7.31 3.43
CA LEU A 25 -16.27 7.39 1.97
C LEU A 25 -14.90 7.90 1.49
N TRP A 26 -14.32 8.85 2.23
CA TRP A 26 -13.00 9.42 1.99
C TRP A 26 -12.20 9.44 3.28
N VAL A 27 -11.03 8.81 3.26
CA VAL A 27 -10.13 8.69 4.42
C VAL A 27 -8.75 9.15 4.02
N GLU A 28 -8.11 9.94 4.87
CA GLU A 28 -6.80 10.52 4.63
C GLU A 28 -5.79 10.01 5.64
N LEU A 29 -4.55 9.83 5.19
CA LEU A 29 -3.39 9.77 6.04
C LEU A 29 -2.78 11.15 6.12
N VAL A 30 -2.67 11.65 7.35
CA VAL A 30 -2.26 13.01 7.66
C VAL A 30 -0.96 12.98 8.43
N ASP A 31 -0.05 13.87 8.05
CA ASP A 31 1.22 14.11 8.73
C ASP A 31 1.37 15.62 8.92
N ASN A 32 1.60 16.06 10.16
CA ASN A 32 1.70 17.48 10.52
C ASN A 32 0.54 18.34 9.99
N GLY A 33 -0.69 17.82 10.12
CA GLY A 33 -1.92 18.50 9.68
C GLY A 33 -2.09 18.59 8.16
N LYS A 34 -1.26 17.91 7.36
CA LYS A 34 -1.35 17.88 5.89
C LYS A 34 -1.62 16.48 5.37
N THR A 35 -2.54 16.38 4.41
CA THR A 35 -2.83 15.13 3.71
C THR A 35 -1.60 14.63 2.95
N ARG A 36 -1.26 13.35 3.14
CA ARG A 36 -0.18 12.66 2.43
C ARG A 36 -0.70 11.64 1.43
N ILE A 37 -1.68 10.84 1.85
CA ILE A 37 -2.30 9.80 1.03
C ILE A 37 -3.80 9.85 1.30
N ALA A 38 -4.63 9.80 0.26
CA ALA A 38 -6.07 9.75 0.38
C ALA A 38 -6.62 8.44 -0.20
N PHE A 39 -7.70 7.95 0.41
CA PHE A 39 -8.36 6.70 0.07
C PHE A 39 -9.83 6.96 -0.16
N GLN A 40 -10.30 6.61 -1.36
CA GLN A 40 -11.72 6.64 -1.69
C GLN A 40 -12.29 5.22 -1.65
N ARG A 41 -13.45 5.06 -1.02
CA ARG A 41 -14.16 3.78 -1.03
C ARG A 41 -14.87 3.60 -2.38
N ILE A 42 -14.54 2.50 -3.07
CA ILE A 42 -15.20 2.08 -4.32
C ILE A 42 -15.97 0.78 -4.06
N LYS A 43 -17.29 0.80 -4.29
CA LYS A 43 -18.18 -0.34 -3.97
C LYS A 43 -17.85 -1.61 -4.77
N ASN A 44 -17.56 -1.45 -6.06
CA ASN A 44 -17.28 -2.55 -6.99
C ASN A 44 -15.79 -2.55 -7.37
N TYR A 45 -14.93 -2.38 -6.37
CA TYR A 45 -13.48 -2.43 -6.60
C TYR A 45 -13.08 -3.79 -7.17
N ILE A 46 -12.26 -3.77 -8.21
CA ILE A 46 -11.68 -4.97 -8.81
C ILE A 46 -10.16 -4.88 -8.66
N LYS A 47 -9.60 -5.90 -7.98
CA LYS A 47 -8.15 -6.03 -7.74
C LYS A 47 -7.37 -6.04 -9.06
N PRO A 48 -6.22 -5.33 -9.17
CA PRO A 48 -5.37 -5.39 -10.34
C PRO A 48 -4.75 -6.78 -10.54
N THR A 49 -4.55 -7.14 -11.81
CA THR A 49 -3.79 -8.31 -12.24
C THR A 49 -2.41 -7.84 -12.67
N TRP A 50 -1.43 -8.05 -11.81
CA TRP A 50 -0.04 -7.63 -11.99
C TRP A 50 0.88 -8.87 -11.99
N PRO A 51 2.01 -8.87 -12.73
CA PRO A 51 2.50 -7.80 -13.61
C PRO A 51 1.79 -7.73 -14.95
N GLU A 52 1.04 -8.79 -15.28
CA GLU A 52 0.30 -8.95 -16.52
C GLU A 52 -1.17 -9.26 -16.22
N GLY A 53 -2.03 -8.95 -17.19
CA GLY A 53 -3.44 -9.33 -17.17
C GLY A 53 -4.38 -8.20 -17.57
N PRO A 54 -5.69 -8.46 -17.61
CA PRO A 54 -6.69 -7.55 -18.17
C PRO A 54 -6.96 -6.32 -17.30
N ILE A 55 -6.57 -6.33 -16.02
CA ILE A 55 -6.78 -5.20 -15.10
C ILE A 55 -5.41 -4.64 -14.74
N PRO A 56 -4.98 -3.52 -15.36
CA PRO A 56 -3.65 -3.00 -15.17
C PRO A 56 -3.45 -2.48 -13.74
N GLN A 57 -2.18 -2.26 -13.39
CA GLN A 57 -1.79 -1.60 -12.15
C GLN A 57 -2.47 -0.23 -12.02
N GLN A 58 -3.09 0.01 -10.87
CA GLN A 58 -3.84 1.24 -10.59
C GLN A 58 -3.03 2.25 -9.77
N ALA A 59 -2.09 1.77 -8.95
CA ALA A 59 -1.19 2.57 -8.12
C ALA A 59 0.13 1.82 -7.88
N HIS A 60 1.20 2.57 -7.59
CA HIS A 60 2.45 2.07 -7.04
C HIS A 60 2.92 3.03 -5.97
N LEU A 61 3.39 2.50 -4.84
CA LEU A 61 4.03 3.28 -3.78
C LEU A 61 5.34 2.59 -3.42
N ASP A 62 6.38 3.39 -3.25
CA ASP A 62 7.67 2.92 -2.76
C ASP A 62 7.88 3.45 -1.34
N PHE A 63 8.23 2.53 -0.43
CA PHE A 63 8.56 2.87 0.94
C PHE A 63 10.05 2.61 1.16
N ASP A 64 10.79 3.70 1.36
CA ASP A 64 12.21 3.63 1.67
C ASP A 64 12.44 3.15 3.10
N VAL A 65 13.28 2.13 3.25
CA VAL A 65 13.58 1.46 4.51
C VAL A 65 15.06 1.16 4.62
N LYS A 66 15.58 1.28 5.84
CA LYS A 66 17.01 1.01 6.14
C LYS A 66 17.37 -0.48 6.12
N ASP A 67 16.39 -1.36 6.32
CA ASP A 67 16.60 -2.80 6.40
C ASP A 67 15.38 -3.51 5.79
N LEU A 68 15.58 -4.05 4.58
CA LEU A 68 14.55 -4.76 3.83
C LEU A 68 14.06 -6.03 4.56
N ASN A 69 14.93 -6.74 5.30
CA ASN A 69 14.54 -7.97 5.98
C ASN A 69 13.66 -7.69 7.18
N LYS A 70 14.05 -6.70 7.99
CA LYS A 70 13.23 -6.26 9.12
C LYS A 70 11.88 -5.73 8.65
N ALA A 71 11.88 -4.83 7.67
CA ALA A 71 10.66 -4.23 7.15
C ALA A 71 9.75 -5.27 6.45
N GLU A 72 10.31 -6.26 5.76
CA GLU A 72 9.53 -7.38 5.19
C GLU A 72 8.76 -8.12 6.28
N ALA A 73 9.42 -8.49 7.39
CA ALA A 73 8.77 -9.19 8.49
C ALA A 73 7.61 -8.37 9.10
N GLU A 74 7.82 -7.05 9.27
CA GLU A 74 6.81 -6.12 9.75
C GLU A 74 5.63 -5.99 8.78
N LEU A 75 5.89 -5.86 7.47
CA LEU A 75 4.86 -5.78 6.43
C LEU A 75 3.98 -7.04 6.38
N LEU A 76 4.61 -8.22 6.39
CA LEU A 76 3.88 -9.49 6.37
C LEU A 76 2.99 -9.63 7.61
N ALA A 77 3.47 -9.20 8.78
CA ALA A 77 2.69 -9.23 10.02
C ALA A 77 1.44 -8.33 9.99
N ILE A 78 1.43 -7.27 9.17
CA ILE A 78 0.28 -6.36 9.03
C ILE A 78 -0.62 -6.69 7.84
N GLY A 79 -0.36 -7.80 7.14
CA GLY A 79 -1.22 -8.35 6.08
C GLY A 79 -0.77 -8.02 4.65
N ALA A 80 0.46 -7.56 4.45
CA ALA A 80 1.04 -7.50 3.11
C ALA A 80 1.27 -8.92 2.57
N ILE A 81 1.18 -9.09 1.26
CA ILE A 81 1.45 -10.36 0.58
C ILE A 81 2.70 -10.18 -0.25
N LYS A 82 3.77 -10.94 0.02
CA LYS A 82 4.97 -10.93 -0.83
C LYS A 82 4.61 -11.38 -2.23
N SER A 83 5.02 -10.61 -3.24
CA SER A 83 4.74 -10.99 -4.62
C SER A 83 5.56 -12.24 -4.99
N PRO A 84 4.94 -13.27 -5.59
CA PRO A 84 5.67 -14.42 -6.12
C PRO A 84 6.53 -14.04 -7.34
N ILE A 85 6.26 -12.87 -7.94
CA ILE A 85 7.02 -12.32 -9.06
C ILE A 85 7.76 -11.08 -8.56
N GLN A 86 9.08 -11.10 -8.63
CA GLN A 86 9.93 -9.93 -8.47
C GLN A 86 10.36 -9.49 -9.88
N THR A 87 10.23 -8.20 -10.22
CA THR A 87 10.52 -7.71 -11.58
C THR A 87 12.00 -7.71 -11.93
N SER A 88 12.85 -7.90 -10.93
CA SER A 88 14.27 -8.13 -11.13
C SER A 88 14.71 -9.51 -10.68
N SER A 89 15.70 -10.01 -11.38
CA SER A 89 16.43 -11.23 -11.08
C SER A 89 17.75 -10.97 -10.33
N ASN A 90 18.10 -9.70 -10.05
CA ASN A 90 19.33 -9.36 -9.36
C ASN A 90 19.17 -9.56 -7.83
N PRO A 91 19.92 -10.48 -7.20
CA PRO A 91 19.85 -10.69 -5.75
C PRO A 91 20.42 -9.52 -4.93
N GLU A 92 21.19 -8.62 -5.54
CA GLU A 92 21.73 -7.41 -4.90
C GLU A 92 20.78 -6.22 -4.98
N GLU A 93 19.57 -6.40 -5.50
CA GLU A 93 18.66 -5.28 -5.65
C GLU A 93 18.10 -4.76 -4.34
N ASN A 94 17.96 -3.44 -4.35
CA ASN A 94 17.53 -2.65 -3.22
C ASN A 94 16.01 -2.56 -3.10
N PHE A 95 15.22 -3.40 -3.77
CA PHE A 95 13.76 -3.37 -3.62
C PHE A 95 13.09 -4.74 -3.60
N ARG A 96 11.88 -4.79 -3.06
CA ARG A 96 11.01 -5.99 -3.02
C ARG A 96 9.56 -5.60 -3.26
N VAL A 97 8.88 -6.33 -4.14
CA VAL A 97 7.48 -6.11 -4.50
C VAL A 97 6.55 -6.90 -3.57
N TYR A 98 5.49 -6.23 -3.10
CA TYR A 98 4.41 -6.78 -2.29
C TYR A 98 3.06 -6.34 -2.85
N PHE A 99 1.99 -6.98 -2.37
CA PHE A 99 0.63 -6.52 -2.53
C PHE A 99 0.04 -6.06 -1.22
N ASP A 100 -0.68 -4.94 -1.24
CA ASP A 100 -1.54 -4.56 -0.13
C ASP A 100 -2.78 -5.51 -0.05
N PRO A 101 -3.59 -5.44 1.02
CA PRO A 101 -4.75 -6.33 1.15
C PRO A 101 -5.84 -6.12 0.08
N ALA A 102 -5.86 -4.98 -0.63
CA ALA A 102 -6.73 -4.77 -1.79
C ALA A 102 -6.10 -5.33 -3.09
N GLY A 103 -4.80 -5.63 -3.07
CA GLY A 103 -4.06 -6.24 -4.15
C GLY A 103 -3.24 -5.28 -5.00
N HIS A 104 -3.09 -4.02 -4.59
CA HIS A 104 -2.23 -3.08 -5.32
C HIS A 104 -0.76 -3.44 -5.10
N PRO A 105 0.06 -3.52 -6.16
CA PRO A 105 1.49 -3.74 -6.03
C PRO A 105 2.19 -2.48 -5.48
N PHE A 106 3.10 -2.67 -4.52
CA PHE A 106 3.93 -1.62 -3.91
C PHE A 106 5.32 -2.20 -3.57
N CYS A 107 6.33 -1.36 -3.38
CA CYS A 107 7.67 -1.83 -3.02
C CYS A 107 8.14 -1.34 -1.65
N LEU A 108 8.97 -2.16 -1.01
CA LEU A 108 10.02 -1.64 -0.15
C LEU A 108 11.23 -1.32 -1.03
N VAL A 109 11.86 -0.17 -0.80
CA VAL A 109 13.13 0.20 -1.43
C VAL A 109 14.16 0.52 -0.34
N SER A 110 15.45 0.41 -0.64
CA SER A 110 16.56 0.71 0.25
C SER A 110 17.58 1.53 -0.52
N ILE A 111 17.40 2.85 -0.55
CA ILE A 111 18.18 3.75 -1.41
C ILE A 111 19.35 4.35 -0.63
#